data_AF-A0A9X3HX29-F1
#
_entry.id   AF-A0A9X3HX29-F1
#
_cell.length_a   1.000
_cell.length_b   1.000
_cell.length_c   1.000
_cell.angle_alpha   90.00
_cell.angle_beta   90.00
_cell.angle_gamma   90.00
#
_symmetry.space_group_name_H-M   'P 1'
#
loop_
_entity.id
_entity.type
_entity.pdbx_description
1 polymer ?
#
loop_
_entity_poly.entity_id
_entity_poly.type
_entity_poly.pdbx_seq_one_letter_code
_entity_poly.pdbx_strand_id
1 'polypeptide(L)'
;MNEFDTRGFEFFGDSEKWFRKQLIERLEVLLAHQSLSKNQLAKLAGLPKTSLYQKMDKNEQSYFTIIELFRIAKSFDISIVQLLPIDDVDRKHPNLVPLPASSLKFLDEMLAAEPSDIELLNKLYKTIKQHRLEAET
;
A
#
# COMPACT_ATOMS: atom_id res chain seq x y z
N MET A 1 5.53 0.29 34.36
CA MET A 1 5.10 0.22 32.94
C MET A 1 5.55 1.54 32.34
N ASN A 2 6.59 1.54 31.50
CA ASN A 2 7.08 2.79 30.92
C ASN A 2 6.08 3.21 29.84
N GLU A 3 5.24 4.19 30.17
CA GLU A 3 4.37 4.86 29.21
C GLU A 3 5.27 5.59 28.20
N PHE A 4 5.34 5.05 26.99
CA PHE A 4 5.94 5.77 25.87
C PHE A 4 5.10 7.02 25.62
N ASP A 5 5.77 8.18 25.61
CA ASP A 5 5.14 9.45 25.26
C ASP A 5 4.82 9.45 23.75
N THR A 6 3.58 9.07 23.42
CA THR A 6 3.08 8.96 22.04
C THR A 6 2.51 10.28 21.51
N ARG A 7 2.71 11.42 22.19
CA ARG A 7 2.23 12.75 21.78
C ARG A 7 2.78 13.24 20.43
N GLY A 8 3.79 12.55 19.88
CA GLY A 8 4.32 12.79 18.52
C GLY A 8 3.84 11.81 17.46
N PHE A 9 2.91 10.90 17.77
CA PHE A 9 2.37 9.93 16.82
C PHE A 9 1.13 10.51 16.13
N GLU A 10 1.09 10.50 14.79
CA GLU A 10 0.04 11.16 13.99
C GLU A 10 -1.39 10.67 14.27
N PHE A 11 -1.55 9.52 14.94
CA PHE A 11 -2.84 8.93 15.28
C PHE A 11 -3.20 9.04 16.78
N PHE A 12 -2.55 9.94 17.52
CA PHE A 12 -2.80 10.15 18.94
C PHE A 12 -4.24 10.63 19.20
N GLY A 13 -5.04 9.83 19.91
CA GLY A 13 -6.43 10.13 20.26
C GLY A 13 -7.48 9.50 19.33
N ASP A 14 -7.07 8.88 18.23
CA ASP A 14 -7.98 8.16 17.35
C ASP A 14 -8.41 6.82 17.93
N SER A 15 -9.70 6.51 17.80
CA SER A 15 -10.23 5.22 18.23
C SER A 15 -9.74 4.09 17.31
N GLU A 16 -9.37 2.95 17.88
CA GLU A 16 -9.01 1.73 17.14
C GLU A 16 -10.08 1.31 16.11
N LYS A 17 -11.35 1.64 16.41
CA LYS A 17 -12.50 1.43 15.51
C LYS A 17 -12.43 2.31 14.26
N TRP A 18 -11.94 3.55 14.38
CA TRP A 18 -11.74 4.44 13.23
C TRP A 18 -10.61 3.93 12.34
N PHE A 19 -9.46 3.59 12.94
CA PHE A 19 -8.33 3.00 12.23
C PHE A 19 -8.74 1.75 11.44
N ARG A 20 -9.50 0.85 12.08
CA ARG A 20 -10.04 -0.36 11.44
C ARG A 20 -10.89 -0.03 10.21
N LYS A 21 -11.79 0.95 10.30
CA LYS A 21 -12.64 1.34 9.15
C LYS A 21 -11.81 1.83 7.97
N GLN A 22 -10.81 2.67 8.23
CA GLN A 22 -9.91 3.19 7.21
C GLN A 22 -9.09 2.08 6.54
N LEU A 23 -8.55 1.16 7.35
CA LEU A 23 -7.86 -0.02 6.84
C LEU A 23 -8.76 -0.87 5.94
N ILE A 24 -10.00 -1.15 6.36
CA ILE A 24 -10.95 -1.93 5.54
C ILE A 24 -11.23 -1.23 4.21
N GLU A 25 -11.49 0.09 4.24
CA GLU A 25 -11.71 0.89 3.02
C GLU A 25 -10.52 0.84 2.07
N ARG A 26 -9.30 0.93 2.61
CA ARG A 26 -8.06 0.81 1.84
C ARG A 26 -7.94 -0.56 1.18
N LEU A 27 -8.21 -1.63 1.92
CA LEU A 27 -8.21 -2.99 1.39
C LEU A 27 -9.26 -3.19 0.29
N GLU A 28 -10.45 -2.59 0.43
CA GLU A 28 -11.49 -2.62 -0.60
C GLU A 28 -11.07 -1.91 -1.88
N VAL A 29 -10.42 -0.74 -1.78
CA VAL A 29 -9.86 -0.02 -2.93
C VAL A 29 -8.77 -0.84 -3.62
N LEU A 30 -7.86 -1.47 -2.87
CA LEU A 30 -6.79 -2.30 -3.42
C LEU A 30 -7.33 -3.54 -4.14
N LEU A 31 -8.34 -4.19 -3.56
CA LEU A 31 -9.04 -5.31 -4.19
C LEU A 31 -9.67 -4.89 -5.53
N ALA A 32 -10.37 -3.75 -5.56
CA ALA A 32 -10.98 -3.22 -6.77
C ALA A 32 -9.92 -2.90 -7.84
N HIS A 33 -8.84 -2.22 -7.44
CA HIS A 33 -7.76 -1.83 -8.36
C HIS A 33 -7.07 -3.05 -8.99
N GLN A 34 -6.81 -4.10 -8.20
CA GLN A 34 -6.15 -5.31 -8.69
C GLN A 34 -7.13 -6.35 -9.27
N SER A 35 -8.43 -6.03 -9.35
CA SER A 35 -9.48 -6.96 -9.77
C SER A 35 -9.46 -8.29 -8.98
N LEU A 36 -9.16 -8.20 -7.68
CA LEU A 36 -9.09 -9.33 -6.76
C LEU A 36 -10.38 -9.43 -5.94
N SER A 37 -10.87 -10.65 -5.78
CA SER A 37 -11.92 -10.96 -4.80
C SER A 37 -11.33 -11.18 -3.40
N LYS A 38 -12.15 -10.98 -2.36
CA LYS A 38 -11.78 -11.31 -0.96
C LYS A 38 -11.30 -12.78 -0.84
N ASN A 39 -11.93 -13.71 -1.56
CA ASN A 39 -11.52 -15.11 -1.60
C ASN A 39 -10.11 -15.33 -2.19
N GLN A 40 -9.77 -14.61 -3.25
CA GLN A 40 -8.44 -14.67 -3.85
C GLN A 40 -7.40 -14.06 -2.91
N LEU A 41 -7.70 -12.93 -2.27
CA LEU A 41 -6.82 -12.33 -1.26
C LEU A 41 -6.57 -13.30 -0.08
N ALA A 42 -7.60 -13.96 0.44
CA ALA A 42 -7.44 -14.95 1.50
C ALA A 42 -6.46 -16.07 1.10
N LYS A 43 -6.56 -16.55 -0.15
CA LYS A 43 -5.68 -17.57 -0.68
C LYS A 43 -4.24 -17.06 -0.83
N LEU A 44 -4.05 -15.87 -1.40
CA LEU A 44 -2.73 -15.26 -1.61
C LEU A 44 -2.02 -14.94 -0.28
N ALA A 45 -2.77 -14.41 0.69
CA ALA A 45 -2.26 -14.05 2.00
C ALA A 45 -2.15 -15.25 2.97
N GLY A 46 -2.59 -16.45 2.57
CA GLY A 46 -2.59 -17.63 3.43
C GLY A 46 -3.45 -17.45 4.69
N LEU A 47 -4.62 -16.81 4.54
CA LEU A 47 -5.57 -16.53 5.61
C LEU A 47 -6.81 -17.44 5.50
N PRO A 48 -7.39 -17.90 6.61
CA PRO A 48 -8.69 -18.54 6.59
C PRO A 48 -9.74 -17.60 5.99
N LYS A 49 -10.54 -18.09 5.03
CA LYS A 49 -11.57 -17.28 4.35
C LYS A 49 -12.52 -16.64 5.35
N THR A 50 -13.03 -17.41 6.30
CA THR A 50 -13.95 -16.92 7.34
C THR A 50 -13.33 -15.78 8.15
N SER A 51 -12.07 -15.93 8.57
CA SER A 51 -11.32 -14.89 9.29
C SER A 51 -11.18 -13.61 8.48
N LEU A 52 -10.83 -13.70 7.18
CA LEU A 52 -10.72 -12.53 6.34
C LEU A 52 -12.07 -11.80 6.19
N TYR A 53 -13.16 -12.54 5.97
CA TYR A 53 -14.49 -11.94 5.81
C TYR A 53 -14.96 -11.23 7.08
N GLN A 54 -14.77 -11.86 8.24
CA GLN A 54 -15.07 -11.27 9.56
C GLN A 54 -14.26 -9.99 9.81
N LYS A 55 -12.95 -10.03 9.57
CA LYS A 55 -12.05 -8.88 9.76
C LYS A 55 -12.30 -7.75 8.75
N MET A 56 -12.87 -8.06 7.59
CA MET A 56 -13.29 -7.09 6.58
C MET A 56 -14.72 -6.58 6.79
N ASP A 57 -15.50 -7.09 7.75
CA ASP A 57 -16.84 -6.59 8.04
C ASP A 57 -16.76 -5.34 8.93
N LYS A 58 -17.21 -4.19 8.44
CA LYS A 58 -17.20 -2.91 9.17
C LYS A 58 -17.98 -2.93 10.49
N ASN A 59 -18.89 -3.89 10.69
CA ASN A 59 -19.75 -4.00 11.87
C ASN A 59 -19.18 -4.93 12.97
N GLU A 60 -18.28 -5.84 12.63
CA GLU A 60 -17.66 -6.76 13.59
C GLU A 60 -16.49 -6.12 14.36
N GLN A 61 -16.08 -6.75 15.48
CA GLN A 61 -14.93 -6.34 16.31
C GLN A 61 -13.71 -7.25 16.11
N SER A 62 -13.55 -7.84 14.93
CA SER A 62 -12.38 -8.66 14.61
C SER A 62 -11.30 -7.82 13.93
N TYR A 63 -10.06 -7.92 14.42
CA TYR A 63 -8.92 -7.11 13.98
C TYR A 63 -7.87 -7.96 13.26
N PHE A 64 -7.19 -7.35 12.30
CA PHE A 64 -6.00 -7.94 11.69
C PHE A 64 -4.82 -7.85 12.65
N THR A 65 -4.16 -8.97 12.87
CA THR A 65 -2.85 -8.98 13.51
C THR A 65 -1.80 -8.41 12.56
N ILE A 66 -0.69 -7.91 13.09
CA ILE A 66 0.38 -7.35 12.27
C ILE A 66 0.97 -8.37 11.27
N ILE A 67 1.02 -9.66 11.63
CA ILE A 67 1.48 -10.73 10.75
C ILE A 67 0.52 -10.90 9.56
N GLU A 68 -0.78 -10.82 9.80
CA GLU A 68 -1.79 -10.88 8.73
C GLU A 68 -1.67 -9.65 7.81
N LEU A 69 -1.43 -8.47 8.37
CA LEU A 69 -1.18 -7.25 7.59
C LEU A 69 0.06 -7.38 6.69
N PHE A 70 1.17 -7.94 7.19
CA PHE A 70 2.35 -8.20 6.37
C PHE A 70 2.06 -9.17 5.20
N ARG A 71 1.28 -10.23 5.46
CA ARG A 71 0.90 -11.19 4.42
C ARG A 71 -0.01 -10.55 3.37
N ILE A 72 -0.92 -9.69 3.81
CA ILE A 72 -1.82 -8.93 2.92
C ILE A 72 -1.02 -7.93 2.08
N ALA A 73 -0.16 -7.12 2.71
CA ALA A 73 0.71 -6.16 2.01
C ALA A 73 1.57 -6.85 0.94
N LYS A 74 2.17 -8.00 1.29
CA LYS A 74 2.92 -8.84 0.35
C LYS A 74 2.05 -9.35 -0.81
N SER A 75 0.79 -9.69 -0.56
CA SER A 75 -0.12 -10.19 -1.59
C SER A 75 -0.48 -9.12 -2.62
N PHE A 76 -0.54 -7.86 -2.18
CA PHE A 76 -0.75 -6.70 -3.04
C PHE A 76 0.54 -6.17 -3.66
N ASP A 77 1.71 -6.71 -3.26
CA ASP A 77 3.04 -6.19 -3.56
C ASP A 77 3.18 -4.71 -3.18
N ILE A 78 2.87 -4.35 -1.93
CA ILE A 78 2.97 -2.98 -1.41
C ILE A 78 3.67 -2.95 -0.05
N SER A 79 4.13 -1.77 0.38
CA SER A 79 4.63 -1.55 1.73
C SER A 79 3.49 -1.65 2.75
N ILE A 80 3.77 -2.20 3.95
CA ILE A 80 2.79 -2.24 5.04
C ILE A 80 2.32 -0.84 5.47
N VAL A 81 3.19 0.18 5.31
CA VAL A 81 2.84 1.58 5.62
C VAL A 81 1.71 2.07 4.71
N GLN A 82 1.64 1.58 3.47
CA GLN A 82 0.58 1.95 2.52
C GLN A 82 -0.79 1.32 2.84
N LEU A 83 -0.85 0.38 3.80
CA LEU A 83 -2.08 -0.12 4.38
C LEU A 83 -2.59 0.74 5.55
N LEU A 84 -1.72 1.56 6.15
CA LEU A 84 -2.11 2.41 7.27
C LEU A 84 -3.03 3.54 6.77
N PRO A 85 -3.91 4.08 7.64
CA PRO A 85 -4.71 5.25 7.33
C PRO A 85 -3.82 6.39 6.88
N ILE A 86 -4.32 7.14 5.92
CA ILE A 86 -3.54 8.08 5.15
C ILE A 86 -3.62 9.48 5.75
N ASP A 87 -2.48 10.17 5.86
CA ASP A 87 -2.39 11.59 6.15
C ASP A 87 -3.04 12.48 5.08
N ASP A 88 -3.20 13.77 5.40
CA ASP A 88 -3.68 14.81 4.49
C ASP A 88 -2.88 14.94 3.19
N VAL A 89 -1.67 14.37 3.12
CA VAL A 89 -0.80 14.40 1.94
C VAL A 89 -1.30 13.46 0.84
N ASP A 90 -1.64 12.18 1.13
CA ASP A 90 -2.17 11.33 0.04
C ASP A 90 -3.66 11.59 -0.26
N ARG A 91 -4.37 12.36 0.58
CA ARG A 91 -5.68 12.94 0.21
C ARG A 91 -5.58 13.90 -0.99
N LYS A 92 -4.42 14.53 -1.21
CA LYS A 92 -4.20 15.40 -2.39
C LYS A 92 -3.94 14.62 -3.67
N HIS A 93 -3.56 13.34 -3.56
CA HIS A 93 -3.30 12.46 -4.70
C HIS A 93 -4.00 11.09 -4.54
N PRO A 94 -5.34 11.08 -4.44
CA PRO A 94 -6.11 9.88 -4.07
C PRO A 94 -6.02 8.75 -5.10
N ASN A 95 -5.58 9.05 -6.32
CA ASN A 95 -5.47 8.12 -7.44
C ASN A 95 -4.05 7.59 -7.66
N LEU A 96 -3.08 7.95 -6.82
CA LEU A 96 -1.76 7.34 -6.91
C LEU A 96 -1.85 5.90 -6.42
N VAL A 97 -1.79 4.98 -7.39
CA VAL A 97 -1.60 3.56 -7.12
C VAL A 97 -0.32 3.43 -6.29
N PRO A 98 -0.35 2.74 -5.15
CA PRO A 98 0.86 2.52 -4.37
C PRO A 98 1.93 1.89 -5.27
N LEU A 99 3.12 2.49 -5.25
CA LEU A 99 4.27 1.92 -5.95
C LEU A 99 4.45 0.47 -5.48
N PRO A 100 4.56 -0.49 -6.41
CA PRO A 100 4.79 -1.87 -6.03
C PRO A 100 6.04 -1.97 -5.17
N ALA A 101 6.02 -2.73 -4.08
CA ALA A 101 7.17 -2.94 -3.22
C ALA A 101 8.32 -3.60 -3.99
N SER A 102 8.03 -4.43 -5.00
CA SER A 102 9.02 -4.90 -5.96
C SER A 102 9.76 -3.78 -6.70
N SER A 103 9.16 -2.61 -6.87
CA SER A 103 9.82 -1.43 -7.44
C SER A 103 10.90 -0.86 -6.52
N LEU A 104 10.85 -1.13 -5.20
CA LEU A 104 11.92 -0.75 -4.28
C LEU A 104 13.21 -1.51 -4.58
N LYS A 105 13.11 -2.81 -4.90
CA LYS A 105 14.28 -3.60 -5.33
C LYS A 105 14.89 -3.03 -6.61
N PHE A 106 14.05 -2.61 -7.55
CA PHE A 106 14.52 -1.92 -8.76
C PHE A 106 15.21 -0.61 -8.41
N LEU A 107 14.65 0.21 -7.51
CA LEU A 107 15.30 1.46 -7.08
C LEU A 107 16.64 1.19 -6.38
N ASP A 108 16.73 0.17 -5.52
CA ASP A 108 17.98 -0.23 -4.87
C ASP A 108 19.03 -0.68 -5.90
N GLU A 109 18.63 -1.47 -6.90
CA GLU A 109 19.49 -1.86 -8.01
C GLU A 109 19.96 -0.64 -8.81
N MET A 110 19.10 0.37 -9.02
CA MET A 110 19.45 1.60 -9.71
C MET A 110 20.37 2.51 -8.91
N LEU A 111 20.26 2.55 -7.59
CA LEU A 111 21.17 3.30 -6.72
C LEU A 111 22.57 2.69 -6.68
N ALA A 112 22.69 1.39 -6.93
CA ALA A 112 23.95 0.67 -7.01
C ALA A 112 24.52 0.57 -8.45
N ALA A 113 23.79 1.06 -9.45
CA ALA A 113 24.20 0.96 -10.85
C ALA A 113 25.32 1.94 -11.22
N GLU A 114 26.05 1.63 -12.29
CA GLU A 114 27.08 2.51 -12.84
C GLU A 114 26.46 3.82 -13.36
N PRO A 115 27.14 4.97 -13.26
CA PRO A 115 26.61 6.26 -13.71
C PRO A 115 26.15 6.27 -15.17
N SER A 116 26.80 5.50 -16.05
CA SER A 116 26.43 5.39 -17.46
C SER A 116 25.06 4.76 -17.67
N ASP A 117 24.71 3.77 -16.84
CA ASP A 117 23.43 3.06 -16.94
C ASP A 117 22.28 3.94 -16.44
N ILE A 118 22.53 4.70 -15.37
CA ILE A 118 21.61 5.72 -14.85
C ILE A 118 21.33 6.80 -15.91
N GLU A 119 22.38 7.27 -16.59
CA GLU A 119 22.24 8.30 -17.63
C GLU A 119 21.45 7.78 -18.84
N LEU A 120 21.69 6.54 -19.25
CA LEU A 120 20.95 5.88 -20.32
C LEU A 120 19.45 5.78 -19.98
N LEU A 121 19.13 5.31 -18.77
CA LEU A 121 17.74 5.21 -18.31
C LEU A 121 17.04 6.57 -18.23
N ASN A 122 17.74 7.60 -17.76
CA ASN A 122 17.20 8.97 -17.73
C ASN A 122 16.86 9.47 -19.15
N LYS A 123 17.75 9.23 -20.12
CA LYS A 123 17.49 9.57 -21.53
C LYS A 123 16.27 8.81 -22.06
N LEU A 124 16.19 7.51 -21.81
CA LEU A 124 15.08 6.67 -22.23
C LEU A 124 13.74 7.16 -21.64
N TYR A 125 13.71 7.46 -20.34
CA TYR A 125 12.51 7.96 -19.66
C TYR A 125 12.03 9.30 -20.22
N LYS A 126 12.96 10.22 -20.51
CA LYS A 126 12.63 11.51 -21.14
C LYS A 126 12.01 11.32 -22.52
N THR A 127 12.57 10.44 -23.35
CA THR A 127 12.01 10.12 -24.68
C THR A 127 10.62 9.52 -24.58
N ILE A 128 10.40 8.57 -23.67
CA ILE A 128 9.06 7.98 -23.43
C ILE A 128 8.06 9.05 -23.03
N LYS A 129 8.44 9.95 -22.11
CA LYS A 129 7.57 11.03 -21.63
C LYS A 129 7.19 11.98 -22.76
N GLN A 130 8.15 12.30 -23.64
CA GLN A 130 7.92 13.16 -24.79
C GLN A 130 6.91 12.55 -25.78
N HIS A 131 7.07 11.27 -26.13
CA HIS A 131 6.11 10.59 -27.00
C HIS A 131 4.71 10.44 -26.40
N ARG A 132 4.62 10.28 -25.08
CA ARG A 132 3.32 10.26 -24.39
C ARG A 132 2.58 11.60 -24.49
N LEU A 133 3.31 12.70 -24.33
CA LEU A 133 2.76 14.05 -24.48
C LEU A 133 2.31 14.33 -25.93
N GLU A 134 3.08 13.86 -26.92
CA GLU A 134 2.74 14.01 -28.34
C GLU A 134 1.53 13.15 -28.76
N ALA A 135 1.31 12.00 -28.13
CA ALA A 135 0.18 11.11 -28.41
C ALA A 135 -1.15 11.58 -27.78
N GLU A 136 -1.09 12.52 -26.83
CA GLU A 136 -2.26 13.08 -26.12
C GLU A 136 -2.70 14.46 -26.69
N THR A 137 -1.96 15.00 -27.67
CA THR A 137 -2.27 16.23 -28.44
C THR A 137 -2.72 15.92 -29.86
#